data_AF-D5E1A6-F1
#
_entry.id   AF-D5E1A6-F1
#
_cell.length_a   1.000
_cell.length_b   1.000
_cell.length_c   1.000
_cell.angle_alpha   90.00
_cell.angle_beta   90.00
_cell.angle_gamma   90.00
#
_symmetry.space_group_name_H-M   'P 1'
#
loop_
_entity.id
_entity.type
_entity.pdbx_description
1 polymer ?
#
loop_
_entity_poly.entity_id
_entity_poly.type
_entity_poly.pdbx_seq_one_letter_code
_entity_poly.pdbx_strand_id
1 'polypeptide(L)' 'MKYLCKRLGYETRPSYQFTCWEPKEVVKKLMEKRNQK' A
#
# COMPACT_ATOMS: atom_id res chain seq x y z
N MET A 1 15.38 14.47 -11.62
CA MET A 1 15.75 14.34 -10.20
C MET A 1 15.24 12.98 -9.73
N LYS A 2 16.13 12.07 -9.30
CA LYS A 2 15.75 10.76 -8.78
C LYS A 2 15.42 10.92 -7.30
N TYR A 3 14.23 10.51 -6.89
CA TYR A 3 13.78 10.61 -5.51
C TYR A 3 13.77 9.21 -4.92
N LEU A 4 14.49 8.98 -3.83
CA LEU A 4 14.58 7.67 -3.17
C LEU A 4 13.85 7.75 -1.82
N CYS A 5 12.91 6.85 -1.58
CA CYS A 5 12.24 6.77 -0.28
C CYS A 5 13.13 5.98 0.67
N LYS A 6 13.64 6.64 1.72
CA LYS A 6 14.47 5.98 2.75
C LYS A 6 13.75 4.83 3.45
N ARG A 7 12.42 4.92 3.62
CA ARG A 7 11.61 3.87 4.25
C ARG A 7 11.47 2.62 3.36
N LEU A 8 11.37 2.83 2.05
CA LEU A 8 11.05 1.76 1.10
C LEU A 8 12.28 1.24 0.35
N GLY A 9 13.38 2.01 0.33
CA GLY A 9 14.65 1.62 -0.29
C GLY A 9 14.66 1.67 -1.83
N TYR A 10 13.64 2.23 -2.47
CA TYR A 10 13.54 2.32 -3.92
C TYR A 10 13.18 3.73 -4.42
N GLU A 11 13.31 3.94 -5.73
CA GLU A 11 13.02 5.22 -6.38
C GLU A 11 11.50 5.48 -6.41
N THR A 12 11.05 6.57 -5.80
CA THR A 12 9.64 6.96 -5.67
C THR A 12 9.53 8.47 -5.86
N ARG A 13 8.52 8.94 -6.59
CA ARG A 13 8.30 10.37 -6.77
C ARG A 13 7.57 10.98 -5.55
N PRO A 14 7.91 12.18 -5.09
CA PRO A 14 7.24 12.84 -3.96
C PRO A 14 5.75 13.09 -4.19
N SER A 15 5.33 13.18 -5.46
CA SER A 15 3.94 13.34 -5.86
C SER A 15 3.12 12.03 -5.78
N TYR A 16 3.75 10.89 -5.49
CA TYR A 16 3.01 9.64 -5.31
C TYR A 16 2.21 9.70 -4.02
N GLN A 17 0.91 9.85 -4.17
CA GLN A 17 -0.03 9.70 -3.09
C GLN A 17 -0.39 8.22 -2.98
N PHE A 18 0.12 7.57 -1.94
CA PHE A 18 -0.35 6.25 -1.58
C PHE A 18 -1.68 6.43 -0.85
N THR A 19 -2.79 6.22 -1.56
CA THR A 19 -4.13 6.13 -0.97
C THR A 19 -4.24 4.81 -0.21
N CYS A 20 -3.54 4.73 0.93
CA CYS A 20 -3.45 3.55 1.79
C CYS A 20 -4.75 3.25 2.57
N TRP A 21 -5.88 3.82 2.16
CA TRP A 21 -7.16 3.67 2.85
C TRP A 21 -8.12 2.69 2.18
N GLU A 22 -7.92 2.34 0.90
CA GLU A 22 -8.75 1.33 0.24
C GLU A 22 -7.96 0.04 0.00
N PRO A 23 -8.19 -1.01 0.82
CA PRO A 23 -7.65 -2.33 0.52
C PRO A 23 -8.16 -2.81 -0.83
N LYS A 24 -7.28 -3.38 -1.65
CA LYS A 24 -7.68 -4.05 -2.90
C LYS A 24 -8.70 -5.15 -2.58
N GLU A 25 -9.57 -5.47 -3.53
CA GLU A 25 -10.59 -6.52 -3.39
C GLU A 25 -10.03 -7.86 -2.87
N VAL A 26 -8.81 -8.23 -3.29
CA VAL A 26 -8.12 -9.42 -2.79
C VAL A 26 -7.80 -9.33 -1.30
N VAL A 27 -7.37 -8.16 -0.83
CA VAL A 27 -7.09 -7.89 0.58
C VAL A 27 -8.38 -7.88 1.40
N LYS A 28 -9.47 -7.28 0.88
CA LYS A 28 -10.81 -7.33 1.51
C LYS A 28 -11.28 -8.77 1.74
N LYS A 29 -11.23 -9.61 0.71
CA LYS A 29 -11.58 -11.05 0.81
C LYS A 29 -10.75 -11.81 1.85
N LEU A 30 -9.48 -11.47 2.00
CA LEU A 30 -8.60 -12.09 3.00
C LEU A 30 -8.91 -11.59 4.42
N MET A 31 -9.29 -10.33 4.58
CA MET A 31 -9.73 -9.76 5.86
C MET A 31 -11.05 -10.39 6.32
N GLU A 32 -12.03 -10.53 5.41
CA GLU A 32 -13.31 -11.19 5.67
C GLU A 32 -13.13 -12.64 6.14
N LYS A 33 -12.28 -13.42 5.45
CA LYS A 33 -11.93 -14.79 5.87
C LYS A 33 -11.34 -14.88 7.27
N ARG A 34 -10.60 -13.86 7.71
CA ARG A 34 -9.98 -13.82 9.04
C ARG A 34 -10.94 -13.41 10.16
N ASN A 35 -11.97 -12.63 9.83
CA ASN A 35 -12.99 -12.19 10.78
C ASN A 35 -14.10 -13.22 11.05
N GLN A 36 -14.19 -14.32 10.29
CA GLN A 36 -15.16 -15.41 10.51
C GLN A 36 -14.69 -16.44 11.55
N LYS A 37 -13.97 -16.00 12.59
CA LYS A 37 -13.49 -16.87 13.68
C LYS A 37 -14.43 -16.87 14.87
#